data_AF-A0A4Q2YVM4-F1
#
_entry.id   AF-A0A4Q2YVM4-F1
#
_cell.length_a   1.000
_cell.length_b   1.000
_cell.length_c   1.000
_cell.angle_alpha   90.00
_cell.angle_beta   90.00
_cell.angle_gamma   90.00
#
_symmetry.space_group_name_H-M   'P 1'
#
loop_
_entity.id
_entity.type
_entity.pdbx_description
1 polymer ?
#
loop_
_entity_poly.entity_id
_entity_poly.type
_entity_poly.pdbx_seq_one_letter_code
_entity_poly.pdbx_strand_id
1 'polypeptide(L)'
;VQGDSMIEDGILDGDLVGVHRNPQASDGQIVVARLDGEEKSRTKEFAEARDEARAKYIEEKAAEAMKTAANDAVAKIKPLLAAGKSFTEAAKEAGINEVKAFSEITSTYRPDGATEPQNIFEAARSVDPGGLAEVIIESDRSFILHVTKREVVKDPSAAARIESEVEMSSDQNKMIAFMSWINTRIEDAKVEQLYKQR
;
A
#
# COMPACT_ATOMS: atom_id res chain seq x y z
N VAL A 1 29.39 8.11 -26.96
CA VAL A 1 29.05 6.73 -26.53
C VAL A 1 30.22 5.84 -26.91
N GLN A 2 30.45 4.76 -26.15
CA GLN A 2 31.50 3.79 -26.46
C GLN A 2 31.01 2.39 -26.02
N GLY A 3 31.04 1.42 -26.93
CA GLY A 3 30.66 0.01 -26.71
C GLY A 3 29.60 -0.51 -27.68
N ASP A 4 29.58 -1.82 -27.87
CA ASP A 4 28.77 -2.47 -28.91
C ASP A 4 27.32 -2.79 -28.49
N SER A 5 27.01 -2.65 -27.20
CA SER A 5 25.79 -3.19 -26.58
C SER A 5 24.48 -2.50 -26.99
N MET A 6 24.53 -1.36 -27.68
CA MET A 6 23.35 -0.59 -28.12
C MET A 6 23.35 -0.26 -29.62
N ILE A 7 24.21 -0.94 -30.42
CA ILE A 7 24.33 -0.68 -31.86
C ILE A 7 23.03 -1.05 -32.62
N GLU A 8 22.35 -2.11 -32.21
CA GLU A 8 21.08 -2.54 -32.83
C GLU A 8 19.94 -1.54 -32.61
N ASP A 9 20.04 -0.72 -31.55
CA ASP A 9 19.12 0.38 -31.26
C ASP A 9 19.55 1.70 -31.92
N GLY A 10 20.58 1.67 -32.77
CA GLY A 10 21.07 2.81 -33.54
C GLY A 10 21.93 3.79 -32.76
N ILE A 11 22.44 3.41 -31.58
CA ILE A 11 23.41 4.21 -30.82
C ILE A 11 24.81 3.70 -31.15
N LEU A 12 25.58 4.53 -31.85
CA LEU A 12 26.90 4.15 -32.37
C LEU A 12 28.04 4.74 -31.54
N ASP A 13 29.22 4.14 -31.70
CA ASP A 13 30.46 4.66 -31.14
C ASP A 13 30.74 6.09 -31.61
N GLY A 14 31.00 6.98 -30.65
CA GLY A 14 31.21 8.40 -30.90
C GLY A 14 29.96 9.28 -30.80
N ASP A 15 28.75 8.70 -30.72
CA ASP A 15 27.52 9.50 -30.63
C ASP A 15 27.42 10.31 -29.33
N LEU A 16 26.75 11.47 -29.39
CA LEU A 16 26.40 12.29 -28.24
C LEU A 16 24.95 12.04 -27.84
N VAL A 17 24.72 11.61 -26.59
CA VAL A 17 23.39 11.35 -26.05
C VAL A 17 23.01 12.47 -25.08
N GLY A 18 21.93 13.19 -25.41
CA GLY A 18 21.29 14.15 -24.49
C GLY A 18 20.25 13.45 -23.64
N VAL A 19 20.35 13.57 -22.31
CA VAL A 19 19.41 12.92 -21.37
C VAL A 19 18.54 13.98 -20.71
N HIS A 20 17.22 13.78 -20.77
CA HIS A 20 16.27 14.53 -19.97
C HIS A 20 15.73 13.64 -18.85
N ARG A 21 15.74 14.15 -17.62
CA ARG A 21 15.33 13.38 -16.45
C ARG A 21 13.81 13.22 -16.42
N ASN A 22 13.32 12.01 -16.69
CA ASN A 22 11.91 11.65 -16.55
C ASN A 22 11.76 10.62 -15.40
N PRO A 23 10.90 10.86 -14.39
CA PRO A 23 10.70 9.91 -13.30
C PRO A 23 9.89 8.66 -13.70
N GLN A 24 9.28 8.64 -14.89
CA GLN A 24 8.52 7.50 -15.38
C GLN A 24 9.21 6.87 -16.59
N ALA A 25 9.29 5.54 -16.61
CA ALA A 25 9.72 4.74 -17.75
C ALA A 25 8.58 3.78 -18.13
N SER A 26 8.24 3.72 -19.41
CA SER A 26 7.29 2.76 -19.98
C SER A 26 8.02 1.59 -20.62
N ASP A 27 7.29 0.49 -20.82
CA ASP A 27 7.83 -0.70 -21.48
C ASP A 27 8.35 -0.36 -22.89
N GLY A 28 9.49 -0.96 -23.27
CA GLY A 28 10.16 -0.72 -24.55
C GLY A 28 10.96 0.59 -24.68
N GLN A 29 11.04 1.42 -23.64
CA GLN A 29 11.86 2.65 -23.67
C GLN A 29 13.33 2.39 -23.30
N ILE A 30 14.25 3.10 -23.97
CA ILE A 30 15.66 3.12 -23.60
C ILE A 30 15.84 3.99 -22.35
N VAL A 31 16.35 3.39 -21.28
CA VAL A 31 16.64 4.07 -20.02
C VAL A 31 18.13 4.29 -19.85
N VAL A 32 18.51 5.48 -19.38
CA VAL A 32 19.90 5.81 -19.03
C VAL A 32 20.04 5.76 -17.52
N ALA A 33 20.73 4.73 -17.02
CA ALA A 33 21.11 4.62 -15.62
C ALA A 33 22.56 5.12 -15.44
N ARG A 34 22.75 6.12 -14.59
CA ARG A 34 24.09 6.49 -14.14
C ARG A 34 24.42 5.66 -12.91
N LEU A 35 25.41 4.79 -13.02
CA LEU A 35 25.96 4.07 -11.87
C LEU A 35 26.95 5.00 -11.17
N ASP A 36 26.71 5.28 -9.89
CA ASP A 36 27.63 6.12 -9.09
C ASP A 36 28.84 5.31 -8.57
N GLY A 37 28.80 3.98 -8.67
CA GLY A 37 29.90 3.07 -8.34
C GLY A 37 29.58 1.61 -8.67
N GLU A 38 30.60 0.76 -8.69
CA GLU A 38 30.47 -0.68 -8.88
C GLU A 38 30.97 -1.39 -7.61
N GLU A 39 30.10 -2.12 -6.93
CA GLU A 39 30.50 -3.02 -5.85
C GLU A 39 30.67 -4.43 -6.41
N LYS A 40 31.86 -5.01 -6.20
CA LYS A 40 32.10 -6.41 -6.58
C LYS A 40 31.30 -7.31 -5.65
N SER A 41 30.49 -8.19 -6.25
CA SER A 41 29.84 -9.28 -5.51
C SER A 41 30.90 -10.11 -4.79
N ARG A 42 30.75 -10.28 -3.48
CA ARG A 42 31.60 -11.15 -2.66
C ARG A 42 30.76 -12.27 -2.06
N THR A 43 31.36 -13.45 -1.97
CA THR A 43 30.80 -14.52 -1.16
C THR A 43 30.81 -14.09 0.30
N LYS A 44 29.67 -14.20 1.00
CA LYS A 44 29.62 -13.95 2.45
C LYS A 44 30.43 -15.02 3.17
N GLU A 45 31.17 -14.61 4.20
CA GLU A 45 31.82 -15.56 5.09
C GLU A 45 30.76 -16.37 5.84
N PHE A 46 31.05 -17.65 6.14
CA PHE A 46 30.08 -18.53 6.81
C PHE A 46 29.57 -17.94 8.13
N ALA A 47 30.46 -17.27 8.90
CA ALA A 47 30.08 -16.63 10.15
C ALA A 47 29.07 -15.49 9.95
N GLU A 48 29.29 -14.63 8.96
CA GLU A 48 28.38 -13.52 8.61
C GLU A 48 27.02 -14.06 8.15
N ALA A 49 27.03 -15.06 7.27
CA ALA A 49 25.80 -15.70 6.79
C ALA A 49 25.03 -16.40 7.92
N ARG A 50 25.73 -17.06 8.85
CA ARG A 50 25.13 -17.72 10.01
C ARG A 50 24.49 -16.72 10.97
N ASP A 51 25.17 -15.61 11.26
CA ASP A 51 24.69 -14.62 12.21
C ASP A 51 23.44 -13.90 11.67
N GLU A 52 23.42 -13.56 10.37
CA GLU A 52 22.22 -13.05 9.69
C GLU A 52 21.08 -14.07 9.66
N ALA A 53 21.36 -15.34 9.33
CA ALA A 53 20.35 -16.38 9.30
C ALA A 53 19.75 -16.60 10.70
N ARG A 54 20.57 -16.54 11.75
CA ARG A 54 20.11 -16.64 13.13
C ARG A 54 19.24 -15.44 13.52
N ALA A 55 19.61 -14.22 13.13
CA ALA A 55 18.79 -13.03 13.38
C ALA A 55 17.40 -13.16 12.72
N LYS A 56 17.36 -13.53 11.44
CA LYS A 56 16.09 -13.77 10.72
C LYS A 56 15.25 -14.86 11.35
N TYR A 57 15.88 -15.96 11.79
CA TYR A 57 15.18 -17.04 12.46
C TYR A 57 14.57 -16.60 13.80
N ILE A 58 15.30 -15.79 14.58
CA ILE A 58 14.78 -15.24 15.83
C ILE A 58 13.59 -14.33 15.57
N GLU A 59 13.66 -13.45 14.56
CA GLU A 59 12.56 -12.58 14.16
C GLU A 59 11.32 -13.37 13.73
N GLU A 60 11.50 -14.39 12.89
CA GLU A 60 10.42 -15.26 12.43
C GLU A 60 9.76 -16.00 13.60
N LYS A 61 10.56 -16.56 14.51
CA LYS A 61 10.02 -17.24 15.71
C LYS A 61 9.34 -16.29 16.68
N ALA A 62 9.83 -15.06 16.81
CA ALA A 62 9.16 -14.04 17.59
C ALA A 62 7.79 -13.66 16.98
N ALA A 63 7.72 -13.47 15.66
CA ALA A 63 6.47 -13.17 14.96
C ALA A 63 5.45 -14.33 15.08
N GLU A 64 5.90 -15.57 14.90
CA GLU A 64 5.06 -16.76 15.05
C GLU A 64 4.52 -16.92 16.48
N ALA A 65 5.38 -16.70 17.49
CA ALA A 65 4.98 -16.74 18.89
C ALA A 65 3.96 -15.64 19.22
N MET A 66 4.14 -14.43 18.69
CA MET A 66 3.22 -13.31 18.89
C MET A 66 1.84 -13.59 18.27
N LYS A 67 1.81 -14.10 17.03
CA LYS A 67 0.57 -14.53 16.37
C LYS A 67 -0.17 -15.58 17.19
N THR A 68 0.56 -16.55 17.72
CA THR A 68 -0.01 -17.61 18.57
C THR A 68 -0.60 -17.01 19.85
N ALA A 69 0.16 -16.17 20.55
CA ALA A 69 -0.27 -15.52 21.79
C ALA A 69 -1.52 -14.65 21.59
N ALA A 70 -1.60 -13.90 20.48
CA ALA A 70 -2.76 -13.08 20.16
C ALA A 70 -4.01 -13.94 19.92
N ASN A 71 -3.89 -15.04 19.17
CA ASN A 71 -5.02 -15.96 18.94
C ASN A 71 -5.46 -16.69 20.22
N ASP A 72 -4.51 -17.11 21.05
CA ASP A 72 -4.81 -17.70 22.36
C ASP A 72 -5.53 -16.70 23.27
N ALA A 73 -5.14 -15.43 23.24
CA ALA A 73 -5.82 -14.37 23.96
C ALA A 73 -7.26 -14.16 23.44
N VAL A 74 -7.47 -14.14 22.12
CA VAL A 74 -8.82 -14.09 21.52
C VAL A 74 -9.68 -15.27 21.99
N ALA A 75 -9.11 -16.49 22.01
CA ALA A 75 -9.81 -17.69 22.48
C ALA A 75 -10.23 -17.59 23.96
N LYS A 76 -9.46 -16.90 24.80
CA LYS A 76 -9.81 -16.60 26.20
C LYS A 76 -10.82 -15.46 26.35
N ILE A 77 -10.69 -14.40 25.56
CA ILE A 77 -11.56 -13.21 25.64
C ILE A 77 -12.98 -13.53 25.17
N LYS A 78 -13.12 -14.31 24.10
CA LYS A 78 -14.43 -14.62 23.49
C LYS A 78 -15.47 -15.17 24.48
N PRO A 79 -15.19 -16.21 25.30
CA PRO A 79 -16.16 -16.68 26.29
C PRO A 79 -16.42 -15.68 27.41
N LEU A 80 -15.44 -14.85 27.79
CA LEU A 80 -15.61 -13.83 28.84
C LEU A 80 -16.55 -12.71 28.38
N LEU A 81 -16.44 -12.29 27.12
CA LEU A 81 -17.38 -11.35 26.50
C LEU A 81 -18.79 -11.95 26.43
N ALA A 82 -18.92 -13.22 26.04
CA ALA A 82 -20.21 -13.91 26.01
C ALA A 82 -20.84 -14.04 27.41
N ALA A 83 -20.02 -14.11 28.46
CA ALA A 83 -20.45 -14.08 29.86
C ALA A 83 -20.80 -12.66 30.37
N GLY A 84 -20.70 -11.64 29.53
CA GLY A 84 -21.06 -10.26 29.85
C GLY A 84 -19.96 -9.44 30.52
N LYS A 85 -18.72 -9.94 30.61
CA LYS A 85 -17.59 -9.13 31.08
C LYS A 85 -17.24 -8.04 30.07
N SER A 86 -16.69 -6.93 30.55
CA SER A 86 -16.17 -5.89 29.66
C SER A 86 -14.93 -6.39 28.91
N PHE A 87 -14.67 -5.84 27.72
CA PHE A 87 -13.47 -6.18 26.96
C PHE A 87 -12.18 -5.88 27.74
N THR A 88 -12.14 -4.80 28.51
CA THR A 88 -10.97 -4.45 29.33
C THR A 88 -10.68 -5.49 30.41
N GLU A 89 -11.71 -6.02 31.07
CA GLU A 89 -11.54 -7.10 32.06
C GLU A 89 -11.13 -8.41 31.40
N ALA A 90 -11.81 -8.78 30.30
CA ALA A 90 -11.49 -9.98 29.54
C ALA A 90 -10.06 -9.95 28.98
N ALA A 91 -9.60 -8.80 28.48
CA ALA A 91 -8.25 -8.59 27.98
C ALA A 91 -7.22 -8.75 29.11
N LYS A 92 -7.45 -8.16 30.29
CA LYS A 92 -6.58 -8.35 31.46
C LYS A 92 -6.49 -9.80 31.90
N GLU A 93 -7.61 -10.53 31.93
CA GLU A 93 -7.63 -11.97 32.25
C GLU A 93 -6.91 -12.82 31.18
N ALA A 94 -6.88 -12.35 29.94
CA ALA A 94 -6.10 -12.95 28.87
C ALA A 94 -4.62 -12.56 28.86
N GLY A 95 -4.16 -11.71 29.79
CA GLY A 95 -2.78 -11.26 29.92
C GLY A 95 -2.42 -10.01 29.12
N ILE A 96 -3.43 -9.28 28.62
CA ILE A 96 -3.24 -8.04 27.86
C ILE A 96 -3.46 -6.85 28.80
N ASN A 97 -2.39 -6.08 29.02
CA ASN A 97 -2.42 -4.94 29.94
C ASN A 97 -2.74 -3.61 29.25
N GLU A 98 -2.51 -3.52 27.93
CA GLU A 98 -2.75 -2.32 27.15
C GLU A 98 -4.07 -2.45 26.39
N VAL A 99 -5.02 -1.58 26.71
CA VAL A 99 -6.31 -1.49 26.02
C VAL A 99 -6.56 -0.03 25.68
N LYS A 100 -6.69 0.26 24.39
CA LYS A 100 -6.99 1.59 23.86
C LYS A 100 -8.41 1.61 23.32
N ALA A 101 -9.19 2.60 23.75
CA ALA A 101 -10.52 2.85 23.20
C ALA A 101 -10.42 3.77 21.99
N PHE A 102 -11.25 3.50 20.98
CA PHE A 102 -11.33 4.29 19.76
C PHE A 102 -12.75 4.82 19.56
N SER A 103 -12.86 6.01 18.98
CA SER A 103 -14.12 6.64 18.57
C SER A 103 -14.01 7.09 17.12
N GLU A 104 -15.14 7.14 16.41
CA GLU A 104 -15.22 7.72 15.06
C GLU A 104 -14.33 7.05 14.00
N ILE A 105 -14.15 5.73 14.12
CA ILE A 105 -13.48 4.92 13.10
C ILE A 105 -14.37 4.82 11.85
N THR A 106 -14.09 5.67 10.87
CA THR A 106 -14.77 5.77 9.56
C THR A 106 -13.86 5.33 8.42
N SER A 107 -14.40 5.22 7.20
CA SER A 107 -13.61 4.86 6.00
C SER A 107 -12.51 5.89 5.66
N THR A 108 -12.65 7.12 6.15
CA THR A 108 -11.66 8.19 5.98
C THR A 108 -10.74 8.34 7.18
N TYR A 109 -10.93 7.55 8.24
CA TYR A 109 -10.05 7.55 9.41
C TYR A 109 -8.61 7.23 9.00
N ARG A 110 -7.67 7.91 9.65
CA ARG A 110 -6.23 7.76 9.41
C ARG A 110 -5.57 7.33 10.71
N PRO A 111 -5.23 6.04 10.85
CA PRO A 111 -4.61 5.54 12.06
C PRO A 111 -3.21 6.10 12.26
N ASP A 112 -2.87 6.44 13.50
CA ASP A 112 -1.49 6.74 13.87
C ASP A 112 -0.66 5.45 13.84
N GLY A 113 0.23 5.30 12.85
CA GLY A 113 1.06 4.09 12.70
C GLY A 113 1.94 3.78 13.91
N ALA A 114 2.24 4.77 14.77
CA ALA A 114 2.99 4.51 15.99
C ALA A 114 2.15 3.79 17.05
N THR A 115 0.82 3.92 17.05
CA THR A 115 -0.02 3.43 18.16
C THR A 115 -1.28 2.67 17.73
N GLU A 116 -1.55 2.58 16.44
CA GLU A 116 -2.81 2.07 15.89
C GLU A 116 -2.60 1.20 14.65
N PRO A 117 -3.39 0.14 14.50
CA PRO A 117 -3.30 -0.71 13.32
C PRO A 117 -3.77 0.03 12.08
N GLN A 118 -3.00 -0.06 10.99
CA GLN A 118 -3.28 0.70 9.76
C GLN A 118 -4.61 0.33 9.09
N ASN A 119 -5.09 -0.90 9.27
CA ASN A 119 -6.32 -1.41 8.67
C ASN A 119 -7.50 -1.48 9.67
N ILE A 120 -7.49 -0.69 10.75
CA ILE A 120 -8.50 -0.75 11.82
C ILE A 120 -9.96 -0.68 11.32
N PHE A 121 -10.25 0.20 10.36
CA PHE A 121 -11.60 0.34 9.80
C PHE A 121 -12.01 -0.90 9.00
N GLU A 122 -11.13 -1.39 8.10
CA GLU A 122 -11.40 -2.57 7.28
C GLU A 122 -11.50 -3.84 8.12
N ALA A 123 -10.76 -3.94 9.22
CA ALA A 123 -10.87 -5.07 10.16
C ALA A 123 -12.19 -5.03 10.95
N ALA A 124 -12.69 -3.84 11.30
CA ALA A 124 -13.91 -3.69 12.10
C ALA A 124 -15.21 -3.73 11.28
N ARG A 125 -15.19 -3.37 9.99
CA ARG A 125 -16.42 -3.09 9.19
C ARG A 125 -17.37 -4.28 9.03
N SER A 126 -16.87 -5.51 9.10
CA SER A 126 -17.65 -6.74 8.89
C SER A 126 -17.97 -7.47 10.19
N VAL A 127 -17.50 -6.97 11.33
CA VAL A 127 -17.68 -7.60 12.64
C VAL A 127 -18.95 -7.08 13.31
N ASP A 128 -19.78 -7.95 13.86
CA ASP A 128 -20.98 -7.52 14.58
C ASP A 128 -20.63 -6.82 15.91
N PRO A 129 -21.44 -5.84 16.38
CA PRO A 129 -21.26 -5.26 17.70
C PRO A 129 -21.23 -6.31 18.81
N GLY A 130 -20.29 -6.19 19.75
CA GLY A 130 -19.95 -7.19 20.76
C GLY A 130 -18.96 -8.27 20.26
N GLY A 131 -18.64 -8.28 18.97
CA GLY A 131 -17.73 -9.23 18.34
C GLY A 131 -16.26 -8.81 18.39
N LEU A 132 -15.40 -9.79 18.11
CA LEU A 132 -13.96 -9.61 17.92
C LEU A 132 -13.64 -9.74 16.42
N ALA A 133 -12.79 -8.84 15.91
CA ALA A 133 -12.22 -8.97 14.58
C ALA A 133 -11.16 -10.07 14.54
N GLU A 134 -10.75 -10.45 13.31
CA GLU A 134 -9.52 -11.21 13.12
C GLU A 134 -8.32 -10.42 13.67
N VAL A 135 -7.35 -11.14 14.24
CA VAL A 135 -6.13 -10.52 14.77
C VAL A 135 -5.39 -9.81 13.65
N ILE A 136 -5.10 -8.53 13.86
CA ILE A 136 -4.29 -7.75 12.93
C ILE A 136 -2.82 -8.00 13.29
N ILE A 137 -2.03 -8.41 12.31
CA ILE A 137 -0.61 -8.72 12.49
C ILE A 137 0.20 -7.70 11.69
N GLU A 138 1.07 -6.97 12.38
CA GLU A 138 2.08 -6.10 11.79
C GLU A 138 3.46 -6.71 11.99
N SER A 139 4.52 -6.08 11.45
CA SER A 139 5.88 -6.61 11.51
C SER A 139 6.42 -6.82 12.93
N ASP A 140 5.96 -6.03 13.89
CA ASP A 140 6.49 -5.97 15.25
C ASP A 140 5.41 -6.07 16.34
N ARG A 141 4.13 -6.11 15.97
CA ARG A 141 2.98 -6.04 16.90
C ARG A 141 1.77 -6.78 16.38
N SER A 142 0.89 -7.20 17.30
CA SER A 142 -0.41 -7.80 16.99
C SER A 142 -1.51 -7.06 17.74
N PHE A 143 -2.66 -6.85 17.10
CA PHE A 143 -3.80 -6.15 17.68
C PHE A 143 -5.04 -7.03 17.73
N ILE A 144 -5.77 -6.94 18.83
CA ILE A 144 -7.09 -7.56 19.02
C ILE A 144 -8.11 -6.44 19.08
N LEU A 145 -9.10 -6.51 18.18
CA LEU A 145 -10.10 -5.46 18.02
C LEU A 145 -11.46 -5.95 18.46
N HIS A 146 -12.07 -5.23 19.40
CA HIS A 146 -13.44 -5.45 19.86
C HIS A 146 -14.37 -4.34 19.37
N VAL A 147 -15.40 -4.70 18.63
CA VAL A 147 -16.36 -3.72 18.10
C VAL A 147 -17.45 -3.50 19.14
N THR A 148 -17.38 -2.40 19.87
CA THR A 148 -18.34 -2.12 20.95
C THR A 148 -19.71 -1.69 20.41
N LYS A 149 -19.73 -0.84 19.37
CA LYS A 149 -20.95 -0.34 18.74
C LYS A 149 -20.71 0.02 17.28
N ARG A 150 -21.77 0.09 16.49
CA ARG A 150 -21.76 0.58 15.10
C ARG A 150 -22.85 1.62 14.91
N GLU A 151 -22.47 2.77 14.37
CA GLU A 151 -23.37 3.90 14.13
C GLU A 151 -23.19 4.39 12.69
N VAL A 152 -24.30 4.72 12.03
CA VAL A 152 -24.27 5.36 10.71
C VAL A 152 -24.11 6.85 10.92
N VAL A 153 -22.96 7.38 10.52
CA VAL A 153 -22.68 8.82 10.58
C VAL A 153 -22.85 9.45 9.20
N LYS A 154 -23.41 10.66 9.16
CA LYS A 154 -23.42 11.45 7.93
C LYS A 154 -22.03 12.02 7.73
N ASP A 155 -21.42 11.71 6.60
CA ASP A 155 -20.16 12.33 6.19
C ASP A 155 -20.43 13.79 5.78
N PRO A 156 -19.90 14.79 6.52
CA PRO A 156 -20.13 16.20 6.20
C PRO A 156 -19.50 16.62 4.87
N SER A 157 -18.51 15.86 4.38
CA SER A 157 -17.83 16.11 3.11
C SER A 157 -18.45 15.38 1.92
N ALA A 158 -19.49 14.55 2.14
CA ALA A 158 -20.08 13.72 1.09
C ALA A 158 -20.59 14.54 -0.11
N ALA A 159 -21.28 15.66 0.13
CA ALA A 159 -21.80 16.51 -0.92
C ALA A 159 -20.67 17.15 -1.75
N ALA A 160 -19.66 17.71 -1.08
CA ALA A 160 -18.51 18.31 -1.74
C ALA A 160 -17.69 17.28 -2.55
N ARG A 161 -17.56 16.06 -2.04
CA ARG A 161 -16.89 14.96 -2.75
C ARG A 161 -17.66 14.54 -4.00
N ILE A 162 -18.99 14.37 -3.90
CA ILE A 162 -19.84 14.05 -5.06
C ILE A 162 -19.76 15.17 -6.09
N GLU A 163 -19.79 16.43 -5.68
CA GLU A 163 -19.67 17.58 -6.58
C GLU A 163 -18.32 17.57 -7.30
N SER A 164 -17.22 17.34 -6.58
CA SER A 164 -15.87 17.22 -7.16
C SER A 164 -15.75 16.03 -8.12
N GLU A 165 -16.34 14.88 -7.78
CA GLU A 165 -16.37 13.70 -8.67
C GLU A 165 -17.17 13.98 -9.96
N VAL A 166 -18.31 14.68 -9.85
CA VAL A 166 -19.14 15.10 -11.00
C VAL A 166 -18.39 16.10 -11.87
N GLU A 167 -17.71 17.09 -11.28
CA GLU A 167 -16.91 18.07 -12.01
C GLU A 167 -15.77 17.41 -12.77
N MET A 168 -15.00 16.55 -12.08
CA MET A 168 -13.89 15.80 -12.68
C MET A 168 -14.37 14.91 -13.84
N SER A 169 -15.50 14.21 -13.66
CA SER A 169 -16.09 13.40 -14.73
C SER A 169 -16.59 14.25 -15.90
N SER A 170 -17.21 15.39 -15.62
CA SER A 170 -17.64 16.35 -16.64
C SER A 170 -16.46 16.83 -17.49
N ASP A 171 -15.36 17.20 -16.84
CA ASP A 171 -14.18 17.71 -17.53
C ASP A 171 -13.44 16.63 -18.32
N GLN A 172 -13.35 15.41 -17.79
CA GLN A 172 -12.87 14.25 -18.54
C GLN A 172 -13.73 14.01 -19.80
N ASN A 173 -15.06 14.03 -19.66
CA ASN A 173 -15.96 13.85 -20.79
C ASN A 173 -15.83 14.95 -21.84
N LYS A 174 -15.66 16.21 -21.42
CA LYS A 174 -15.39 17.34 -22.32
C LYS A 174 -14.08 17.14 -23.08
N MET A 175 -13.03 16.71 -22.39
CA MET A 175 -11.72 16.46 -23.02
C MET A 175 -11.80 15.32 -24.03
N ILE A 176 -12.48 14.21 -23.68
CA ILE A 176 -12.71 13.09 -24.60
C ILE A 176 -13.49 13.55 -25.83
N ALA A 177 -14.59 14.29 -25.64
CA ALA A 177 -15.38 14.81 -26.74
C ALA A 177 -14.57 15.77 -27.63
N PHE A 178 -13.76 16.64 -27.03
CA PHE A 178 -12.90 17.58 -27.75
C PHE A 178 -11.81 16.86 -28.56
N MET A 179 -11.11 15.90 -27.95
CA MET A 179 -10.09 15.11 -28.64
C MET A 179 -10.69 14.26 -29.75
N SER A 180 -11.86 13.64 -29.51
CA SER A 180 -12.60 12.91 -30.55
C SER A 180 -12.97 13.84 -31.71
N TRP A 181 -13.46 15.04 -31.40
CA TRP A 181 -13.79 16.03 -32.43
C TRP A 181 -12.55 16.47 -33.21
N ILE A 182 -11.44 16.79 -32.54
CA ILE A 182 -10.17 17.13 -33.20
C ILE A 182 -9.74 16.00 -34.14
N ASN A 183 -9.76 14.76 -33.68
CA ASN A 183 -9.35 13.61 -34.50
C ASN A 183 -10.20 13.50 -35.76
N THR A 184 -11.54 13.61 -35.66
CA THR A 184 -12.42 13.65 -36.83
C THR A 184 -12.07 14.80 -37.79
N ARG A 185 -11.75 15.99 -37.27
CA ARG A 185 -11.38 17.14 -38.13
C ARG A 185 -10.03 16.96 -38.81
N ILE A 186 -9.07 16.30 -38.16
CA ILE A 186 -7.77 15.95 -38.75
C ILE A 186 -7.95 14.94 -39.89
N GLU A 187 -8.78 13.92 -39.67
CA GLU A 187 -9.12 12.91 -40.69
C GLU A 187 -9.81 13.56 -41.91
N ASP A 188 -10.83 14.39 -41.69
CA ASP A 188 -11.55 15.11 -42.75
C ASP A 188 -10.61 16.03 -43.56
N ALA A 189 -9.68 16.70 -42.88
CA ALA A 189 -8.70 17.58 -43.49
C ALA A 189 -7.58 16.83 -44.23
N LYS A 190 -7.54 15.49 -44.16
CA LYS A 190 -6.50 14.64 -44.77
C LYS A 190 -5.09 15.13 -44.45
N VAL A 191 -4.88 15.56 -43.20
CA VAL A 191 -3.57 16.05 -42.79
C VAL A 191 -2.59 14.89 -42.84
N GLU A 192 -1.66 14.93 -43.79
CA GLU A 192 -0.56 13.97 -43.84
C GLU A 192 0.40 14.27 -42.70
N GLN A 193 0.52 13.34 -41.74
CA GLN A 193 1.59 13.40 -40.74
C GLN A 193 2.93 13.13 -41.43
N LEU A 194 3.71 14.19 -41.63
CA LEU A 194 5.06 14.14 -42.22
C LEU A 194 6.08 13.38 -41.36
N TYR A 195 5.71 12.94 -40.15
CA TYR A 195 6.51 12.07 -39.31
C TYR A 195 5.79 10.74 -39.09
N LYS A 196 6.29 9.72 -39.79
CA LYS A 196 6.01 8.32 -39.48
C LYS A 196 6.44 8.05 -38.04
N GLN A 197 5.51 7.68 -37.16
CA GLN A 197 5.89 6.97 -35.93
C GLN A 197 6.66 5.72 -36.37
N ARG A 198 7.92 5.60 -35.94
CA ARG A 198 8.70 4.37 -36.03
C ARG A 198 8.22 3.40 -34.96
#